data_AF-A0A3S9MU24-F1
#
_entry.id   AF-A0A3S9MU24-F1
#
_cell.length_a   1.000
_cell.length_b   1.000
_cell.length_c   1.000
_cell.angle_alpha   90.00
_cell.angle_beta   90.00
_cell.angle_gamma   90.00
#
_symmetry.space_group_name_H-M   'P 1'
#
loop_
_entity.id
_entity.type
_entity.pdbx_description
1 polymer ?
#
loop_
_entity_poly.entity_id
_entity_poly.type
_entity_poly.pdbx_seq_one_letter_code
_entity_poly.pdbx_strand_id
1 'polypeptide(L)' 'MISFEPLWQTMKDKDISQYRLLKSGIDNKTLDSLKKNKNITLLTLEKLCNILDCKPNDIIEFIPDT' A
#
# COMPACT_ATOMS: atom_id res chain seq x y z
N MET A 1 -15.02 0.87 5.14
CA MET A 1 -13.64 1.08 5.64
C MET A 1 -12.61 0.86 4.51
N ILE A 2 -11.41 1.42 4.61
CA ILE A 2 -10.29 1.14 3.67
C ILE A 2 -9.53 -0.10 4.16
N SER A 3 -9.11 -0.97 3.25
CA SER A 3 -8.21 -2.09 3.53
C SER A 3 -6.98 -2.06 2.62
N PHE A 4 -5.80 -2.23 3.22
CA PHE A 4 -4.53 -2.47 2.51
C PHE A 4 -4.08 -3.93 2.60
N GLU A 5 -4.96 -4.88 2.93
CA GLU A 5 -4.63 -6.31 2.80
C GLU A 5 -4.14 -6.70 1.39
N PRO A 6 -4.75 -6.21 0.28
CA PRO A 6 -4.25 -6.50 -1.07
C PRO A 6 -2.81 -6.01 -1.29
N LEU A 7 -2.40 -4.89 -0.68
CA LEU A 7 -1.03 -4.40 -0.75
C LEU A 7 -0.04 -5.44 -0.24
N TRP A 8 -0.32 -6.04 0.92
CA TRP A 8 0.58 -7.00 1.55
C TRP A 8 0.66 -8.31 0.77
N GLN A 9 -0.46 -8.75 0.17
CA GLN A 9 -0.47 -9.92 -0.72
C GLN A 9 0.33 -9.63 -1.99
N THR A 10 0.09 -8.50 -2.66
CA THR A 10 0.85 -8.08 -3.85
C THR A 10 2.35 -7.98 -3.56
N MET A 11 2.73 -7.44 -2.40
CA MET A 11 4.13 -7.39 -1.98
C MET A 11 4.73 -8.79 -1.78
N LYS A 12 3.98 -9.71 -1.16
CA LYS A 12 4.41 -11.10 -0.96
C LYS A 12 4.58 -11.84 -2.28
N ASP A 13 3.62 -11.71 -3.19
CA ASP A 13 3.63 -12.36 -4.50
C ASP A 13 4.77 -11.86 -5.39
N LYS A 14 5.19 -10.60 -5.20
CA LYS A 14 6.31 -9.98 -5.92
C LYS A 14 7.67 -10.05 -5.19
N ASP A 15 7.74 -10.72 -4.04
CA ASP A 15 8.92 -10.78 -3.17
C ASP A 15 9.50 -9.38 -2.82
N ILE A 16 8.60 -8.44 -2.50
CA ILE A 16 8.93 -7.06 -2.15
C ILE A 16 8.83 -6.87 -0.65
N SER A 17 9.95 -6.53 -0.01
CA SER A 17 9.98 -6.21 1.42
C SER A 17 9.49 -4.79 1.72
N GLN A 18 8.99 -4.56 2.94
CA GLN A 18 8.67 -3.20 3.42
C GLN A 18 9.89 -2.27 3.39
N TYR A 19 11.10 -2.82 3.57
CA TYR A 19 12.34 -2.06 3.45
C TYR A 19 12.52 -1.47 2.05
N ARG A 20 12.09 -2.19 1.00
CA ARG A 20 12.12 -1.67 -0.38
C ARG A 20 11.22 -0.45 -0.53
N LEU A 21 10.03 -0.45 0.07
CA LEU A 21 9.16 0.74 0.08
C LEU A 21 9.86 1.94 0.75
N LEU A 22 10.51 1.71 1.90
CA LEU A 22 11.25 2.75 2.62
C LEU A 22 12.39 3.34 1.76
N LYS A 23 13.14 2.48 1.07
CA LYS A 23 14.22 2.89 0.16
C LYS A 23 13.72 3.60 -1.10
N SER A 24 12.49 3.33 -1.52
CA SER A 24 11.84 3.94 -2.68
C SER A 24 11.04 5.20 -2.36
N GLY A 25 11.15 5.74 -1.14
CA GLY A 25 10.59 7.05 -0.78
C GLY A 25 9.23 7.00 -0.08
N ILE A 26 8.78 5.83 0.38
CA ILE A 26 7.68 5.74 1.35
C ILE A 26 8.26 5.97 2.73
N ASP A 27 7.76 6.96 3.49
CA ASP A 27 8.26 7.21 4.84
C ASP A 27 7.65 6.25 5.87
N ASN A 28 8.26 6.19 7.06
CA ASN A 28 7.77 5.34 8.16
C ASN A 28 6.36 5.71 8.61
N LYS A 29 5.99 6.99 8.52
CA LYS A 29 4.64 7.47 8.90
C LYS A 29 3.58 6.91 7.96
N THR A 30 3.85 6.92 6.66
CA THR A 30 3.01 6.34 5.62
C THR A 30 2.93 4.83 5.78
N LEU A 31 4.05 4.16 6.02
CA LEU A 31 4.07 2.72 6.28
C LEU A 31 3.22 2.35 7.51
N ASP A 32 3.28 3.14 8.59
CA ASP A 32 2.43 2.96 9.77
C ASP A 32 0.94 3.20 9.46
N SER A 33 0.62 4.20 8.64
CA SER A 33 -0.75 4.44 8.17
C SER A 33 -1.31 3.26 7.37
N LEU A 34 -0.51 2.68 6.46
CA LEU A 34 -0.90 1.51 5.67
C LEU A 34 -1.21 0.30 6.58
N LYS A 35 -0.35 0.03 7.58
CA LYS A 35 -0.55 -1.05 8.56
C LYS A 35 -1.82 -0.88 9.41
N LYS A 36 -2.26 0.36 9.60
CA LYS A 36 -3.42 0.73 10.42
C LYS A 36 -4.66 1.05 9.58
N ASN A 37 -4.64 0.77 8.28
CA ASN A 37 -5.75 1.05 7.37
C ASN A 37 -6.23 2.51 7.43
N LYS A 38 -5.29 3.45 7.61
CA LYS A 38 -5.58 4.89 7.63
C LYS A 38 -5.62 5.48 6.23
N ASN A 39 -6.34 6.59 6.09
CA ASN A 39 -6.39 7.35 4.84
C ASN A 39 -4.98 7.71 4.34
N ILE A 40 -4.78 7.54 3.03
CA ILE A 40 -3.61 8.02 2.30
C ILE A 40 -4.06 8.99 1.20
N THR A 41 -3.12 9.71 0.60
CA THR A 41 -3.41 10.54 -0.57
C THR A 41 -3.34 9.70 -1.85
N LEU A 42 -3.99 10.15 -2.92
CA LEU A 42 -3.83 9.52 -4.24
C LEU A 42 -2.39 9.58 -4.75
N LEU A 43 -1.61 10.60 -4.36
CA LEU A 43 -0.19 10.67 -4.68
C LEU A 43 0.61 9.54 -4.00
N THR A 44 0.28 9.19 -2.76
CA THR A 44 0.87 8.02 -2.11
C THR A 44 0.47 6.72 -2.80
N LEU A 45 -0.80 6.60 -3.19
CA LEU A 45 -1.30 5.43 -3.92
C LEU A 45 -0.58 5.25 -5.27
N GLU A 46 -0.45 6.33 -6.05
CA GLU A 46 0.30 6.34 -7.31
C GLU A 46 1.76 5.92 -7.09
N LYS A 47 2.43 6.44 -6.06
CA LYS A 47 3.80 6.02 -5.72
C LYS A 47 3.89 4.54 -5.42
N LEU A 48 2.96 3.98 -4.64
CA LEU A 48 2.93 2.55 -4.35
C LEU A 48 2.74 1.73 -5.63
N CYS A 49 1.81 2.12 -6.49
CA CYS A 49 1.60 1.48 -7.80
C CYS A 49 2.87 1.49 -8.65
N ASN A 50 3.59 2.62 -8.69
CA ASN A 50 4.84 2.73 -9.45
C ASN A 50 5.98 1.88 -8.88
N ILE A 51 6.09 1.79 -7.55
CA ILE A 51 7.12 0.96 -6.88
C ILE A 51 6.85 -0.53 -7.09
N LEU A 52 5.58 -0.91 -7.04
CA LEU A 52 5.13 -2.30 -7.10
C LEU A 52 4.82 -2.76 -8.52
N ASP A 53 4.81 -1.85 -9.51
CA ASP A 53 4.38 -2.11 -10.88
C ASP A 53 3.00 -2.78 -10.92
N CYS A 54 1.99 -2.11 -10.35
CA CYS A 54 0.64 -2.62 -10.21
C CYS A 54 -0.42 -1.53 -10.40
N LYS A 55 -1.70 -1.93 -10.44
CA LYS A 55 -2.85 -1.03 -10.47
C LYS A 55 -3.33 -0.73 -9.04
N PRO A 56 -4.10 0.36 -8.84
CA PRO A 56 -4.69 0.68 -7.55
C PRO A 56 -5.46 -0.49 -6.92
N ASN A 57 -6.32 -1.16 -7.70
CA ASN A 57 -7.15 -2.26 -7.18
C ASN A 57 -6.33 -3.50 -6.75
N ASP A 58 -5.05 -3.58 -7.08
CA ASP A 58 -4.17 -4.67 -6.62
C ASP A 58 -3.68 -4.41 -5.18
N ILE A 59 -3.81 -3.18 -4.67
CA ILE A 59 -3.21 -2.77 -3.39
C ILE A 59 -4.17 -2.09 -2.41
N ILE A 60 -5.38 -1.72 -2.85
CA ILE A 60 -6.41 -1.14 -1.98
C ILE A 60 -7.78 -1.75 -2.28
N GLU A 61 -8.55 -1.97 -1.22
CA GLU A 61 -9.96 -2.38 -1.28
C GLU A 61 -10.81 -1.48 -0.37
N PHE A 62 -12.05 -1.23 -0.80
CA PHE A 62 -13.07 -0.62 0.04
C PHE A 62 -14.02 -1.70 0.54
N ILE A 63 -13.99 -1.96 1.85
CA ILE A 63 -14.91 -2.90 2.48
C ILE A 63 -16.16 -2.16 2.98
N PRO A 64 -17.35 -2.78 2.91
CA PRO A 64 -18.56 -2.21 3.49
C PRO A 64 -18.38 -1.87 4.97
N ASP A 65 -18.93 -0.75 5.42
CA ASP A 65 -19.05 -0.47 6.85
C ASP A 65 -20.12 -1.42 7.40
N THR A 66 -19.73 -2.31 8.32
CA THR A 66 -20.65 -3.22 9.01
C THR A 66 -21.03 -2.64 10.37
#